data_AF-A0A2H3JC43-F1
#
_entry.id   AF-A0A2H3JC43-F1
#
_cell.length_a   1.000
_cell.length_b   1.000
_cell.length_c   1.000
_cell.angle_alpha   90.00
_cell.angle_beta   90.00
_cell.angle_gamma   90.00
#
_symmetry.space_group_name_H-M   'P 1'
#
loop_
_entity.id
_entity.type
_entity.pdbx_description
1 polymer ?
#
loop_
_entity_poly.entity_id
_entity_poly.type
_entity_poly.pdbx_seq_one_letter_code
_entity_poly.pdbx_strand_id
1 'polypeptide(L)'
;MSFLRRLWQQLRAPRYYVGRDLEGTAIAATLKHPGRTKRVVKYHQGVDMLDYVGGSRRLPIQWTSWLTHTRSHPPGLEELHADLERQKRVQYNVAVIEARDREERERQVSAQEALPVVQQAHRGPPRLESHNAPVGPVTASGSELEAPHQPRQSQDHQPPSAAADELQAWIPRTLRRG
;
A
#
# COMPACT_ATOMS: atom_id res chain seq x y z
N MET A 1 22.17 20.28 44.10
CA MET A 1 20.70 20.13 44.16
C MET A 1 20.07 19.35 42.98
N SER A 2 20.69 18.29 42.41
CA SER A 2 20.15 17.65 41.19
C SER A 2 19.43 16.29 41.41
N PHE A 3 19.83 15.52 42.42
CA PHE A 3 19.34 14.15 42.64
C PHE A 3 17.85 14.08 43.04
N LEU A 4 17.42 14.90 44.00
CA LEU A 4 16.01 14.98 44.43
C LEU A 4 15.07 15.26 43.24
N ARG A 5 15.43 16.19 42.35
CA ARG A 5 14.64 16.53 41.15
C ARG A 5 14.56 15.37 40.15
N ARG A 6 15.63 14.58 40.00
CA ARG A 6 15.63 13.36 39.16
C ARG A 6 14.71 12.29 39.76
N LEU A 7 14.82 12.01 41.06
CA LEU A 7 13.99 11.03 41.75
C LEU A 7 12.50 11.39 41.69
N TRP A 8 12.17 12.67 41.90
CA TRP A 8 10.80 13.18 41.81
C TRP A 8 10.23 13.11 40.38
N GLN A 9 11.03 13.38 39.34
CA GLN A 9 10.59 13.19 37.95
C GLN A 9 10.45 11.72 37.55
N GLN A 10 11.26 10.82 38.13
CA GLN A 10 11.16 9.38 37.91
C GLN A 10 9.88 8.79 38.53
N LEU A 11 9.42 9.35 39.66
CA LEU A 11 8.12 9.04 40.26
C LEU A 11 6.94 9.65 39.47
N ARG A 12 7.08 10.91 38.99
CA ARG A 12 5.98 11.64 38.32
C ARG A 12 5.66 11.16 36.88
N ALA A 13 6.49 10.30 36.28
CA ALA A 13 6.33 9.85 34.90
C ALA A 13 6.54 8.33 34.78
N PRO A 14 5.58 7.51 35.23
CA PRO A 14 5.70 6.05 35.19
C PRO A 14 5.96 5.56 33.77
N ARG A 15 7.04 4.77 33.62
CA ARG A 15 7.46 4.20 32.33
C ARG A 15 7.02 2.74 32.28
N TYR A 16 6.03 2.43 31.45
CA TYR A 16 5.57 1.07 31.25
C TYR A 16 6.36 0.40 30.13
N TYR A 17 6.79 -0.84 30.38
CA TYR A 17 7.35 -1.72 29.35
C TYR A 17 6.21 -2.17 28.42
N VAL A 18 6.48 -2.25 27.12
CA VAL A 18 5.48 -2.61 26.10
C VAL A 18 5.86 -3.89 25.37
N GLY A 19 7.15 -4.10 25.11
CA GLY A 19 7.64 -5.30 24.46
C GLY A 19 9.10 -5.19 24.03
N ARG A 20 9.53 -6.14 23.20
CA ARG A 20 10.80 -6.11 22.48
C ARG A 20 10.56 -6.34 20.99
N ASP A 21 11.50 -5.92 20.17
CA ASP A 21 11.61 -6.39 18.79
C ASP A 21 12.40 -7.71 18.72
N LEU A 22 12.70 -8.17 17.50
CA LEU A 22 13.45 -9.39 17.24
C LEU A 22 14.95 -9.25 17.52
N GLU A 23 15.48 -8.03 17.63
CA GLU A 23 16.86 -7.76 18.08
C GLU A 23 16.98 -7.72 19.61
N GLY A 24 15.86 -7.84 20.34
CA GLY A 24 15.81 -7.74 21.80
C GLY A 24 15.74 -6.30 22.34
N THR A 25 15.62 -5.30 21.46
CA THR A 25 15.51 -3.88 21.81
C THR A 25 14.27 -3.63 22.67
N ALA A 26 14.44 -3.14 23.89
CA ALA A 26 13.33 -2.98 24.83
C ALA A 26 12.54 -1.68 24.54
N ILE A 27 11.25 -1.80 24.23
CA ILE A 27 10.41 -0.65 23.87
C ILE A 27 9.47 -0.33 25.04
N ALA A 28 9.45 0.94 25.42
CA ALA A 28 8.73 1.44 26.58
C ALA A 28 7.94 2.71 26.23
N ALA A 29 6.80 2.90 26.88
CA ALA A 29 6.04 4.13 26.78
C ALA A 29 5.91 4.80 28.15
N THR A 30 5.46 6.05 28.14
CA THR A 30 5.51 6.92 29.32
C THR A 30 4.39 7.94 29.21
N LEU A 31 3.41 7.84 30.11
CA LEU A 31 2.38 8.87 30.22
C LEU A 31 3.04 10.13 30.78
N LYS A 32 3.04 11.20 29.99
CA LYS A 32 3.66 12.49 30.38
C LYS A 32 2.63 13.62 30.44
N HIS A 33 1.59 13.55 29.62
CA HIS A 33 0.48 14.50 29.57
C HIS A 33 -0.82 13.74 29.25
N PRO A 34 -2.00 14.17 29.76
CA PRO A 34 -3.25 13.42 29.63
C PRO A 34 -3.72 13.21 28.18
N GLY A 35 -3.29 14.06 27.23
CA GLY A 35 -3.61 13.91 25.80
C GLY A 35 -2.54 13.24 24.93
N ARG A 36 -1.32 12.97 25.44
CA ARG A 36 -0.26 12.31 24.62
C ARG A 36 0.77 11.55 25.46
N THR A 37 0.75 10.22 25.34
CA THR A 37 1.79 9.31 25.85
C THR A 37 3.05 9.39 25.00
N LYS A 38 4.23 9.62 25.60
CA LYS A 38 5.51 9.53 24.87
C LYS A 38 5.89 8.05 24.69
N ARG A 39 6.15 7.63 23.45
CA ARG A 39 6.66 6.30 23.10
C ARG A 39 8.19 6.41 22.89
N VAL A 40 8.98 5.48 23.44
CA VAL A 40 10.45 5.60 23.53
C VAL A 40 11.14 4.24 23.46
N VAL A 41 12.02 4.06 22.47
CA VAL A 41 12.91 2.90 22.38
C VAL A 41 14.01 3.00 23.45
N LYS A 42 14.37 1.88 24.09
CA LYS A 42 15.62 1.71 24.82
C LYS A 42 16.51 0.74 24.03
N TYR A 43 17.54 1.28 23.39
CA TYR A 43 18.59 0.49 22.75
C TYR A 43 19.36 -0.34 23.79
N HIS A 44 19.97 -1.44 23.33
CA HIS A 44 20.80 -2.28 24.18
C HIS A 44 22.07 -1.53 24.62
N GLN A 45 22.65 -1.88 25.77
CA GLN A 45 23.95 -1.32 26.16
C GLN A 45 25.01 -1.76 25.13
N GLY A 46 25.81 -0.81 24.63
CA GLY A 46 26.81 -1.06 23.57
C GLY A 46 26.28 -0.98 22.14
N VAL A 47 24.99 -0.71 21.92
CA VAL A 47 24.43 -0.34 20.60
C VAL A 47 23.95 1.10 20.69
N ASP A 48 24.52 2.01 19.90
CA ASP A 48 24.22 3.44 20.03
C ASP A 48 23.00 3.84 19.19
N MET A 49 22.38 4.97 19.53
CA MET A 49 21.38 5.62 18.71
C MET A 49 21.91 5.90 17.28
N LEU A 50 23.22 6.14 17.15
CA LEU A 50 23.88 6.37 15.87
C LEU A 50 23.82 5.16 14.94
N ASP A 51 23.81 3.92 15.44
CA ASP A 51 23.68 2.71 14.59
C ASP A 51 22.33 2.66 13.86
N TYR A 52 21.28 3.14 14.53
CA TYR A 52 19.92 3.22 13.99
C TYR A 52 19.68 4.47 13.13
N VAL A 53 20.37 5.59 13.43
CA VAL A 53 20.27 6.84 12.64
C VAL A 53 21.11 6.78 11.37
N GLY A 54 22.31 6.18 11.43
CA GLY A 54 23.17 5.92 10.27
C GLY A 54 22.67 4.77 9.37
N GLY A 55 21.65 4.03 9.80
CA GLY A 55 20.99 2.99 9.02
C GLY A 55 21.67 1.62 9.05
N SER A 56 22.77 1.46 9.79
CA SER A 56 23.45 0.18 10.05
C SER A 56 22.53 -0.85 10.72
N ARG A 57 21.56 -0.37 11.51
CA ARG A 57 20.40 -1.14 12.01
C ARG A 57 19.11 -0.41 11.68
N ARG A 58 18.00 -1.14 11.56
CA ARG A 58 16.67 -0.56 11.28
C ARG A 58 15.60 -1.24 12.12
N LEU A 59 14.90 -0.44 12.92
CA LEU A 59 13.72 -0.90 13.65
C LEU A 59 12.64 -1.38 12.66
N PRO A 60 11.90 -2.48 12.96
CA PRO A 60 10.80 -2.94 12.11
C PRO A 60 9.74 -1.87 11.88
N ILE A 61 9.17 -1.83 10.66
CA ILE A 61 8.25 -0.77 10.21
C ILE A 61 6.97 -0.66 11.05
N GLN A 62 6.56 -1.75 11.70
CA GLN A 62 5.43 -1.81 12.62
C GLN A 62 5.76 -1.09 13.94
N TRP A 63 7.00 -1.23 14.42
CA TRP A 63 7.49 -0.51 15.60
C TRP A 63 7.68 0.98 15.31
N THR A 64 8.23 1.37 14.16
CA THR A 64 8.33 2.80 13.80
C THR A 64 6.93 3.42 13.66
N SER A 65 5.99 2.76 12.99
CA SER A 65 4.59 3.20 12.87
C SER A 65 3.87 3.33 14.22
N TRP A 66 4.24 2.53 15.21
CA TRP A 66 3.76 2.69 16.58
C TRP A 66 4.47 3.84 17.30
N LEU A 67 5.78 4.01 17.15
CA LEU A 67 6.56 5.09 17.77
C LEU A 67 6.12 6.49 17.28
N THR A 68 5.73 6.62 16.00
CA THR A 68 5.20 7.86 15.39
C THR A 68 3.75 8.19 15.78
N HIS A 69 3.09 7.34 16.60
CA HIS A 69 1.66 7.39 16.92
C HIS A 69 0.69 7.08 15.75
N THR A 70 1.19 6.64 14.59
CA THR A 70 0.35 6.24 13.44
C THR A 70 -0.48 4.99 13.74
N ARG A 71 0.05 4.06 14.55
CA ARG A 71 -0.64 2.84 14.99
C ARG A 71 -1.07 2.94 16.46
N SER A 72 -2.29 2.51 16.79
CA SER A 72 -2.81 2.49 18.16
C SER A 72 -2.07 1.48 19.05
N HIS A 73 -2.18 0.19 18.73
CA HIS A 73 -1.62 -0.94 19.48
C HIS A 73 -0.18 -1.27 19.04
N PRO A 74 0.70 -1.72 19.95
CA PRO A 74 2.03 -2.20 19.56
C PRO A 74 1.93 -3.45 18.66
N PRO A 75 2.95 -3.75 17.84
CA PRO A 75 3.04 -5.02 17.14
C PRO A 75 3.35 -6.18 18.10
N GLY A 76 2.89 -7.38 17.75
CA GLY A 76 3.23 -8.62 18.45
C GLY A 76 4.50 -9.28 17.88
N LEU A 77 5.14 -10.18 18.63
CA LEU A 77 6.33 -10.91 18.12
C LEU A 77 5.99 -11.80 16.91
N GLU A 78 4.83 -12.46 16.92
CA GLU A 78 4.33 -13.28 15.81
C GLU A 78 4.16 -12.48 14.51
N GLU A 79 3.63 -11.25 14.62
CA GLU A 79 3.47 -10.33 13.49
C GLU A 79 4.82 -9.98 12.85
N LEU A 80 5.86 -9.75 13.67
CA LEU A 80 7.21 -9.44 13.17
C LEU A 80 7.85 -10.65 12.46
N HIS A 81 7.62 -11.87 12.94
CA HIS A 81 8.08 -13.10 12.26
C HIS A 81 7.35 -13.31 10.93
N ALA A 82 6.02 -13.18 10.92
CA ALA A 82 5.21 -13.28 9.70
C ALA A 82 5.58 -12.21 8.66
N ASP A 83 5.98 -11.02 9.11
CA ASP A 83 6.48 -9.96 8.23
C ASP A 83 7.84 -10.32 7.59
N LEU A 84 8.79 -10.84 8.38
CA LEU A 84 10.07 -11.35 7.84
C LEU A 84 9.88 -12.52 6.88
N GLU A 85 8.95 -13.43 7.16
CA GLU A 85 8.59 -14.50 6.22
C GLU A 85 8.00 -13.95 4.93
N ARG A 86 7.08 -12.98 4.99
CA ARG A 86 6.54 -12.32 3.81
C ARG A 86 7.65 -11.64 3.01
N GLN A 87 8.56 -10.93 3.67
CA GLN A 87 9.72 -10.29 3.00
C GLN A 87 10.59 -11.31 2.26
N LYS A 88 10.92 -12.46 2.89
CA LYS A 88 11.67 -13.55 2.25
C LYS A 88 10.95 -14.13 1.02
N ARG A 89 9.64 -14.39 1.14
CA ARG A 89 8.80 -14.89 0.04
C ARG A 89 8.74 -13.89 -1.13
N VAL A 90 8.62 -12.59 -0.84
CA VAL A 90 8.65 -11.52 -1.85
C VAL A 90 10.02 -11.45 -2.55
N GLN A 91 11.13 -11.47 -1.79
CA GLN A 91 12.49 -11.46 -2.37
C GLN A 91 12.72 -12.66 -3.30
N TYR A 92 12.27 -13.86 -2.92
CA TYR A 92 12.34 -15.04 -3.78
C TYR A 92 11.52 -14.86 -5.06
N ASN A 93 10.27 -14.41 -4.95
CA ASN A 93 9.40 -14.19 -6.12
C ASN A 93 9.98 -13.13 -7.07
N VAL A 94 10.55 -12.05 -6.54
CA VAL A 94 11.24 -11.02 -7.34
C VAL A 94 12.42 -11.63 -8.10
N ALA A 95 13.28 -12.40 -7.44
CA ALA A 95 14.41 -13.06 -8.11
C ALA A 95 13.99 -14.04 -9.23
N VAL A 96 12.85 -14.73 -9.06
CA VAL A 96 12.28 -15.61 -10.11
C VAL A 96 11.73 -14.80 -11.30
N ILE A 97 11.16 -13.61 -11.06
CA ILE A 97 10.69 -12.71 -12.13
C ILE A 97 11.89 -12.08 -12.84
N GLU A 98 12.86 -11.52 -12.11
CA GLU A 98 14.09 -10.92 -12.68
C GLU A 98 14.92 -11.89 -13.53
N ALA A 99 14.84 -13.20 -13.26
CA ALA A 99 15.43 -14.24 -14.10
C ALA A 99 14.67 -14.41 -15.43
N ARG A 100 13.34 -14.50 -15.39
CA ARG A 100 12.48 -14.62 -16.59
C ARG A 100 12.54 -13.38 -17.47
N ASP A 101 12.41 -12.20 -16.87
CA ASP A 101 12.51 -10.91 -17.56
C ASP A 101 13.86 -10.77 -18.29
N ARG A 102 14.92 -11.36 -17.75
CA ARG A 102 16.25 -11.40 -18.37
C ARG A 102 16.29 -12.37 -19.56
N GLU A 103 15.83 -13.61 -19.39
CA GLU A 103 15.74 -14.58 -20.49
C GLU A 103 14.87 -14.05 -21.65
N GLU A 104 13.74 -13.42 -21.36
CA GLU A 104 12.86 -12.82 -22.37
C GLU A 104 13.52 -11.63 -23.05
N ARG A 105 14.23 -10.78 -22.31
CA ARG A 105 14.98 -9.65 -22.88
C ARG A 105 16.13 -10.10 -23.78
N GLU A 106 16.86 -11.15 -23.40
CA GLU A 106 17.91 -11.76 -24.22
C GLU A 106 17.32 -12.31 -25.53
N ARG A 107 16.21 -13.07 -25.45
CA ARG A 107 15.48 -13.56 -26.64
C ARG A 107 14.96 -12.42 -27.52
N GLN A 108 14.46 -11.34 -26.94
CA GLN A 108 13.97 -10.17 -27.69
C GLN A 108 15.10 -9.44 -28.43
N VAL A 109 16.29 -9.31 -27.83
CA VAL A 109 17.46 -8.72 -28.51
C VAL A 109 17.87 -9.61 -29.69
N SER A 110 18.04 -10.92 -29.48
CA SER A 110 18.40 -11.84 -30.57
C SER A 110 17.35 -11.88 -31.69
N ALA A 111 16.06 -11.76 -31.35
CA ALA A 111 14.99 -11.70 -32.35
C ALA A 111 14.98 -10.37 -33.14
N GLN A 112 15.35 -9.25 -32.52
CA GLN A 112 15.47 -7.95 -33.21
C GLN A 112 16.68 -7.92 -34.14
N GLU A 113 17.82 -8.49 -33.73
CA GLU A 113 19.01 -8.64 -34.58
C GLU A 113 18.78 -9.60 -35.76
N ALA A 114 17.83 -10.55 -35.64
CA ALA A 114 17.49 -11.51 -36.69
C ALA A 114 16.47 -10.99 -37.73
N LEU A 115 15.89 -9.80 -37.58
CA LEU A 115 14.92 -9.24 -38.52
C LEU A 115 15.62 -8.45 -39.65
N PRO A 116 15.54 -8.89 -40.93
CA PRO A 116 16.13 -8.14 -42.04
C PRO A 116 15.36 -6.84 -42.31
N VAL A 117 16.08 -5.79 -42.70
CA VAL A 117 15.51 -4.46 -42.98
C VAL A 117 14.63 -4.50 -44.24
N VAL A 118 13.31 -4.61 -44.05
CA VAL A 118 12.30 -4.54 -45.13
C VAL A 118 11.26 -3.47 -44.79
N GLN A 119 11.63 -2.20 -44.95
CA GLN A 119 10.70 -1.05 -44.91
C GLN A 119 11.05 -0.02 -46.00
N GLN A 120 10.55 -0.23 -47.21
CA GLN A 120 10.35 0.83 -48.21
C GLN A 120 9.02 0.60 -48.93
N ALA A 121 8.30 1.70 -49.16
CA ALA A 121 6.84 1.72 -49.40
C ALA A 121 6.03 1.19 -48.17
N HIS A 122 4.81 1.65 -47.91
CA HIS A 122 3.89 2.41 -48.75
C HIS A 122 3.44 3.71 -48.08
N ARG A 123 3.33 4.81 -48.85
CA ARG A 123 2.84 6.12 -48.37
C ARG A 123 1.63 6.54 -49.21
N GLY A 124 0.45 6.62 -48.60
CA GLY A 124 -0.80 7.06 -49.26
C GLY A 124 -1.66 7.92 -48.31
N PRO A 125 -2.24 9.03 -48.78
CA PRO A 125 -3.04 9.94 -47.95
C PRO A 125 -4.50 9.48 -47.75
N PRO A 126 -5.23 10.03 -46.76
CA PRO A 126 -6.57 9.55 -46.38
C PRO A 126 -7.70 10.05 -47.28
N ARG A 127 -8.84 9.34 -47.24
CA ARG A 127 -10.11 9.76 -47.86
C ARG A 127 -11.08 10.24 -46.77
N LEU A 128 -11.68 11.41 -46.99
CA LEU A 128 -12.58 12.06 -46.04
C LEU A 128 -14.04 11.57 -46.14
N GLU A 129 -14.70 11.77 -45.00
CA GLU A 129 -16.13 11.92 -44.67
C GLU A 129 -17.19 11.92 -45.80
N SER A 130 -18.38 11.44 -45.43
CA SER A 130 -19.64 11.85 -46.07
C SER A 130 -20.70 12.12 -44.99
N HIS A 131 -21.30 13.31 -45.01
CA HIS A 131 -22.34 13.74 -44.05
C HIS A 131 -23.75 13.34 -44.55
N ASN A 132 -24.63 12.90 -43.64
CA ASN A 132 -25.84 13.65 -43.21
C ASN A 132 -26.94 12.74 -42.64
N ALA A 133 -27.59 13.21 -41.57
CA ALA A 133 -28.98 12.86 -41.25
C ALA A 133 -29.94 13.78 -42.04
N PRO A 134 -31.26 13.49 -42.07
CA PRO A 134 -32.12 14.34 -41.24
C PRO A 134 -33.42 13.70 -40.67
N VAL A 135 -33.83 14.24 -39.51
CA VAL A 135 -35.23 14.57 -39.13
C VAL A 135 -36.26 13.43 -38.86
N GLY A 136 -36.92 13.50 -37.69
CA GLY A 136 -38.14 12.74 -37.32
C GLY A 136 -39.43 13.38 -37.90
N PRO A 137 -40.65 13.23 -37.31
CA PRO A 137 -40.92 13.62 -35.91
C PRO A 137 -42.10 12.88 -35.18
N VAL A 138 -42.31 13.18 -33.88
CA VAL A 138 -43.56 13.03 -33.04
C VAL A 138 -44.27 11.63 -32.98
N THR A 139 -45.18 11.23 -32.06
CA THR A 139 -45.83 11.65 -30.78
C THR A 139 -46.46 10.36 -30.15
N ALA A 140 -47.01 10.23 -28.92
CA ALA A 140 -47.23 11.03 -27.70
C ALA A 140 -47.53 10.07 -26.51
N SER A 141 -47.78 10.63 -25.30
CA SER A 141 -48.41 9.98 -24.11
C SER A 141 -47.59 8.92 -23.35
N GLY A 142 -47.75 8.75 -22.03
CA GLY A 142 -48.52 9.55 -21.05
C GLY A 142 -48.87 8.75 -19.77
N SER A 143 -48.90 9.43 -18.60
CA SER A 143 -49.15 8.91 -17.24
C SER A 143 -48.10 7.89 -16.73
N GLU A 144 -47.38 8.02 -15.61
CA GLU A 144 -47.52 8.74 -14.30
C GLU A 144 -48.23 7.93 -13.20
N LEU A 145 -47.59 7.87 -12.01
CA LEU A 145 -47.96 7.16 -10.76
C LEU A 145 -48.00 5.61 -10.88
N GLU A 146 -47.82 4.81 -9.83
CA GLU A 146 -47.70 5.06 -8.38
C GLU A 146 -46.73 4.05 -7.73
N ALA A 147 -46.31 4.25 -6.46
CA ALA A 147 -45.45 3.31 -5.74
C ALA A 147 -45.80 3.17 -4.24
N PRO A 148 -45.72 1.95 -3.69
CA PRO A 148 -45.29 1.79 -2.30
C PRO A 148 -44.24 0.68 -2.09
N HIS A 149 -43.57 0.73 -0.94
CA HIS A 149 -42.70 -0.33 -0.40
C HIS A 149 -43.53 -1.58 0.00
N GLN A 150 -43.01 -2.78 0.32
CA GLN A 150 -41.73 -3.30 0.86
C GLN A 150 -41.74 -4.85 0.60
N PRO A 151 -40.81 -5.72 1.07
CA PRO A 151 -39.49 -5.53 1.68
C PRO A 151 -38.35 -6.29 0.97
N ARG A 152 -37.13 -6.25 1.54
CA ARG A 152 -36.00 -7.09 1.09
C ARG A 152 -36.20 -8.55 1.51
N GLN A 153 -36.07 -9.49 0.57
CA GLN A 153 -35.82 -10.90 0.85
C GLN A 153 -34.37 -11.26 0.50
N SER A 154 -33.83 -12.26 1.20
CA SER A 154 -32.45 -12.72 1.05
C SER A 154 -32.25 -13.52 -0.24
N GLN A 155 -31.12 -13.33 -0.92
CA GLN A 155 -30.62 -14.28 -1.91
C GLN A 155 -29.12 -14.55 -1.72
N ASP A 156 -28.78 -15.80 -1.98
CA ASP A 156 -27.64 -16.57 -1.51
C ASP A 156 -26.24 -16.09 -1.93
N HIS A 157 -25.23 -16.58 -1.21
CA HIS A 157 -23.82 -16.37 -1.53
C HIS A 157 -23.39 -17.18 -2.75
N GLN A 158 -23.58 -16.62 -3.95
CA GLN A 158 -22.94 -17.14 -5.16
C GLN A 158 -21.45 -16.72 -5.18
N PRO A 159 -20.48 -17.65 -5.29
CA PRO A 159 -19.07 -17.30 -5.36
C PRO A 159 -18.76 -16.57 -6.68
N PRO A 160 -17.94 -15.50 -6.67
CA PRO A 160 -17.60 -14.77 -7.88
C PRO A 160 -16.77 -15.65 -8.83
N SER A 161 -17.15 -15.64 -10.11
CA SER A 161 -16.48 -16.42 -11.16
C SER A 161 -15.03 -15.95 -11.36
N ALA A 162 -14.10 -16.89 -11.56
CA ALA A 162 -12.66 -16.67 -11.72
C ALA A 162 -12.27 -16.12 -13.11
N ALA A 163 -13.05 -15.16 -13.63
CA ALA A 163 -12.97 -14.68 -15.02
C ALA A 163 -12.98 -13.13 -15.11
N ALA A 164 -12.63 -12.43 -14.03
CA ALA A 164 -12.75 -10.97 -13.92
C ALA A 164 -11.49 -10.28 -13.34
N ASP A 165 -10.33 -10.93 -13.39
CA ASP A 165 -9.04 -10.40 -12.88
C ASP A 165 -8.25 -9.65 -13.97
N GLU A 166 -8.96 -8.94 -14.86
CA GLU A 166 -8.34 -7.99 -15.78
C GLU A 166 -7.96 -6.70 -15.01
N LEU A 167 -6.67 -6.40 -14.98
CA LEU A 167 -6.12 -5.24 -14.26
C LEU A 167 -6.58 -3.91 -14.90
N GLN A 168 -7.74 -3.40 -14.47
CA GLN A 168 -8.25 -2.11 -14.92
C GLN A 168 -7.24 -0.98 -14.60
N ALA A 169 -6.77 -0.32 -15.65
CA ALA A 169 -5.84 0.81 -15.53
C ALA A 169 -6.49 1.95 -14.72
N TRP A 170 -5.78 2.42 -13.68
CA TRP A 170 -6.29 3.47 -12.79
C TRP A 170 -6.32 4.83 -13.49
N ILE A 171 -7.53 5.33 -13.79
CA ILE A 171 -7.75 6.65 -14.41
C ILE A 171 -8.06 7.69 -13.31
N PRO A 172 -7.22 8.72 -13.12
CA PRO A 172 -7.46 9.76 -12.11
C PRO A 172 -8.61 10.68 -12.52
N ARG A 173 -9.65 10.78 -11.68
CA ARG A 173 -10.77 11.71 -11.89
C ARG A 173 -10.47 13.07 -11.25
N THR A 174 -10.33 14.11 -12.08
CA THR A 174 -10.11 15.49 -11.63
C THR A 174 -11.44 16.18 -11.27
N LEU A 175 -11.70 16.34 -9.97
CA LEU A 175 -12.85 17.11 -9.49
C LEU A 175 -12.61 18.62 -9.68
N ARG A 176 -13.18 19.18 -10.74
CA ARG A 176 -13.19 20.63 -10.96
C ARG A 176 -14.20 21.27 -9.99
N ARG A 177 -13.69 21.83 -8.88
CA ARG A 177 -14.48 22.68 -7.98
C ARG A 177 -14.88 23.95 -8.74
N GLY A 178 -16.19 24.26 -8.74
CA GLY A 178 -16.73 25.59 -9.06
C GLY A 178 -16.78 26.47 -7.83
#